data_AF-A0A2R6K5Z1-F1
#
_entry.id   AF-A0A2R6K5Z1-F1
#
_cell.length_a   1.000
_cell.length_b   1.000
_cell.length_c   1.000
_cell.angle_alpha   90.00
_cell.angle_beta   90.00
_cell.angle_gamma   90.00
#
_symmetry.space_group_name_H-M   'P 1'
#
loop_
_entity.id
_entity.type
_entity.pdbx_description
1 polymer ?
#
loop_
_entity_poly.entity_id
_entity_poly.type
_entity_poly.pdbx_seq_one_letter_code
_entity_poly.pdbx_strand_id
1 'polypeptide(L)'
;MSTEIDPTITLTDEGEWWVARDTDTGVASQGRTRTAALENLDEAVALHRGERGEQIEDEEAFLREIGIDPDEIPEEPNERPDFMR
;
A
#
# COMPACT_ATOMS: atom_id res chain seq x y z
N MET A 1 -27.71 15.86 -9.68
CA MET A 1 -26.46 16.44 -9.17
C MET A 1 -25.80 15.37 -8.34
N SER A 2 -24.82 14.64 -8.90
CA SER A 2 -23.94 13.84 -8.06
C SER A 2 -23.15 14.82 -7.20
N THR A 3 -23.07 14.56 -5.90
CA THR A 3 -22.14 15.27 -5.03
C THR A 3 -20.75 14.80 -5.41
N GLU A 4 -20.15 15.43 -6.42
CA GLU A 4 -18.74 15.23 -6.75
C GLU A 4 -17.97 15.86 -5.59
N ILE A 5 -17.44 15.02 -4.70
CA ILE A 5 -16.62 15.47 -3.59
C ILE A 5 -15.25 15.76 -4.19
N ASP A 6 -14.79 17.01 -4.07
CA ASP A 6 -13.43 17.37 -4.45
C ASP A 6 -12.43 16.46 -3.71
N PRO A 7 -11.33 16.02 -4.35
CA PRO A 7 -10.28 15.25 -3.70
C PRO A 7 -9.82 15.91 -2.40
N THR A 8 -9.78 15.14 -1.31
CA THR A 8 -9.30 15.59 -0.01
C THR A 8 -8.31 14.60 0.57
N ILE A 9 -7.48 15.10 1.50
CA ILE A 9 -6.69 14.25 2.37
C ILE A 9 -7.32 14.30 3.76
N THR A 10 -7.70 13.14 4.30
CA THR A 10 -8.09 13.02 5.70
C THR A 10 -6.87 12.69 6.54
N LEU A 11 -6.70 13.41 7.65
CA LEU A 11 -5.62 13.17 8.60
C LEU A 11 -6.22 12.86 9.98
N THR A 12 -6.00 11.65 10.47
CA THR A 12 -6.58 11.13 11.71
C THR A 12 -5.48 10.93 12.75
N ASP A 13 -5.72 11.40 13.97
CA ASP A 13 -4.88 11.14 15.14
C ASP A 13 -5.36 9.84 15.82
N GLU A 14 -4.53 8.80 15.80
CA GLU A 14 -4.77 7.52 16.48
C GLU A 14 -3.91 7.38 17.75
N GLY A 15 -3.52 8.51 18.35
CA GLY A 15 -2.76 8.59 19.59
C GLY A 15 -1.26 8.49 19.34
N GLU A 16 -0.76 7.29 19.09
CA GLU A 16 0.67 7.06 18.83
C GLU A 16 1.06 7.28 17.35
N TRP A 17 0.06 7.30 16.47
CA TRP A 17 0.22 7.35 15.02
C TRP A 17 -0.74 8.35 14.40
N TRP A 18 -0.30 8.92 13.30
CA TRP A 18 -1.10 9.70 12.38
C TRP A 18 -1.37 8.86 11.14
N VAL A 19 -2.63 8.84 10.70
CA VAL A 19 -3.04 8.19 9.45
C VAL A 19 -3.47 9.26 8.46
N ALA A 20 -2.77 9.35 7.35
CA ALA A 20 -3.12 10.22 6.22
C ALA A 20 -3.74 9.37 5.11
N ARG A 21 -4.87 9.78 4.56
CA ARG A 21 -5.56 9.07 3.47
C ARG A 21 -6.00 10.04 2.40
N ASP A 22 -5.64 9.74 1.16
CA ASP A 22 -6.14 10.40 -0.04
C ASP A 22 -7.50 9.79 -0.43
N THR A 23 -8.55 10.61 -0.52
CA THR A 23 -9.89 10.14 -0.86
C THR A 23 -10.08 9.80 -2.33
N ASP A 24 -9.25 10.35 -3.22
CA ASP A 24 -9.32 10.13 -4.66
C ASP A 24 -8.75 8.75 -5.03
N THR A 25 -7.53 8.47 -4.57
CA THR A 25 -6.86 7.18 -4.83
C THR A 25 -7.26 6.09 -3.83
N GLY A 26 -7.81 6.48 -2.67
CA GLY A 26 -8.09 5.58 -1.55
C GLY A 26 -6.83 5.12 -0.79
N VAL A 27 -5.64 5.56 -1.22
CA VAL A 27 -4.36 5.23 -0.60
C VAL A 27 -4.27 5.86 0.77
N ALA A 28 -3.76 5.10 1.73
CA ALA A 28 -3.47 5.57 3.07
C ALA A 28 -2.03 5.26 3.43
N SER A 29 -1.45 6.12 4.25
CA SER A 29 -0.14 5.93 4.86
C SER A 29 -0.14 6.46 6.28
N GLN A 30 0.90 6.13 7.04
CA GLN A 30 0.98 6.46 8.46
C GLN A 30 2.35 6.95 8.88
N GLY A 31 2.40 7.72 9.97
CA GLY A 31 3.64 8.22 10.56
C GLY A 31 3.47 8.59 12.02
N ARG A 32 4.57 8.58 12.78
CA ARG A 32 4.56 8.97 14.22
C ARG A 32 4.28 10.47 14.41
N THR A 33 4.33 11.24 13.34
CA THR A 33 4.01 12.67 13.32
C THR A 33 3.07 12.97 12.16
N ARG A 34 2.34 14.08 12.24
CA ARG A 34 1.50 14.59 11.14
C ARG A 34 2.28 14.68 9.83
N THR A 35 3.47 15.28 9.90
CA THR A 35 4.35 15.48 8.74
C THR A 35 4.78 14.15 8.15
N ALA A 36 5.26 13.21 8.97
CA ALA A 36 5.69 11.90 8.49
C ALA A 36 4.53 11.12 7.84
N ALA A 37 3.31 11.23 8.35
CA ALA A 37 2.14 10.58 7.73
C ALA A 37 1.83 11.15 6.34
N LEU A 38 1.95 12.47 6.18
CA LEU A 38 1.74 13.14 4.89
C LEU A 38 2.87 12.85 3.90
N GLU A 39 4.14 12.91 4.33
CA GLU A 39 5.30 12.55 3.50
C GLU A 39 5.20 11.10 3.01
N ASN A 40 4.85 10.16 3.91
CA ASN A 40 4.65 8.78 3.53
C ASN A 40 3.42 8.57 2.63
N LEU A 41 2.41 9.45 2.71
CA LEU A 41 1.25 9.41 1.82
C LEU A 41 1.64 9.86 0.40
N ASP A 42 2.40 10.95 0.27
CA ASP A 42 2.89 11.43 -1.04
C ASP A 42 3.72 10.34 -1.75
N GLU A 43 4.56 9.64 -0.99
CA GLU A 43 5.31 8.48 -1.48
C GLU A 43 4.39 7.34 -1.94
N ALA A 44 3.43 6.94 -1.10
CA ALA A 44 2.52 5.85 -1.42
C ALA A 44 1.62 6.16 -2.63
N VAL A 45 1.16 7.41 -2.78
CA VAL A 45 0.35 7.85 -3.93
C VAL A 45 1.17 7.84 -5.22
N ALA A 46 2.42 8.33 -5.18
CA ALA A 46 3.31 8.27 -6.33
C ALA A 46 3.61 6.83 -6.76
N LEU A 47 3.84 5.93 -5.79
CA LEU A 47 4.01 4.49 -6.05
C LEU A 47 2.74 3.90 -6.68
N HIS A 48 1.55 4.21 -6.14
CA HIS A 48 0.28 3.73 -6.66
C HIS A 48 0.02 4.16 -8.11
N ARG A 49 0.44 5.38 -8.48
CA ARG A 49 0.32 5.92 -9.84
C ARG A 49 1.41 5.45 -10.79
N GLY A 50 2.40 4.69 -10.30
CA GLY A 50 3.57 4.29 -11.08
C GLY A 50 4.52 5.46 -11.43
N GLU A 51 4.41 6.58 -10.71
CA GLU A 51 5.27 7.76 -10.87
C GLU A 51 6.61 7.60 -10.12
N ARG A 52 6.66 6.64 -9.19
CA ARG A 52 7.85 6.27 -8.41
C ARG A 52 7.93 4.75 -8.28
N GLY A 53 9.11 4.27 -7.90
CA GLY A 53 9.42 2.85 -7.78
C GLY A 53 10.05 2.32 -9.05
N GLU A 54 10.57 1.11 -8.96
CA GLU A 54 11.13 0.38 -10.09
C GLU A 54 10.15 -0.73 -10.45
N GLN A 55 9.81 -0.83 -11.74
CA GLN A 55 8.99 -1.96 -12.19
C GLN A 55 9.83 -3.23 -12.16
N ILE A 56 9.20 -4.30 -11.70
CA ILE A 56 9.79 -5.64 -11.76
C ILE A 56 9.54 -6.17 -13.17
N GLU A 57 10.59 -6.26 -13.98
CA GLU A 57 10.49 -6.76 -15.37
C GLU A 57 10.33 -8.29 -15.42
N ASP A 58 10.99 -8.99 -14.50
CA ASP A 58 10.96 -10.45 -14.37
C ASP A 58 10.66 -10.81 -12.91
N GLU A 59 9.42 -11.22 -12.67
CA GLU A 59 8.92 -11.57 -11.35
C GLU A 59 9.62 -12.80 -10.77
N GLU A 60 9.87 -13.83 -11.58
CA GLU A 60 10.54 -15.05 -11.11
C GLU A 60 11.99 -14.78 -10.70
N ALA A 61 12.71 -13.98 -11.49
CA ALA A 61 14.07 -13.59 -11.16
C ALA A 61 14.13 -12.77 -9.86
N PHE A 62 13.22 -11.80 -9.70
CA PHE A 62 13.16 -10.97 -8.50
C PHE A 62 12.80 -11.78 -7.25
N LEU A 63 11.84 -12.71 -7.33
CA LEU A 63 11.50 -13.59 -6.22
C LEU A 63 12.72 -14.39 -5.75
N ARG A 64 13.47 -14.99 -6.68
CA ARG A 64 14.69 -15.74 -6.36
C ARG A 64 15.77 -14.83 -5.76
N GLU A 65 15.89 -13.59 -6.22
CA GLU A 65 16.83 -12.59 -5.66
C GLU A 65 16.54 -12.30 -4.18
N ILE A 66 15.26 -12.14 -3.80
CA ILE A 66 14.87 -11.89 -2.40
C ILE A 66 14.80 -13.17 -1.55
N GLY A 67 15.21 -14.31 -2.10
CA GLY A 67 15.28 -15.59 -1.41
C GLY A 67 13.96 -16.36 -1.34
N ILE A 68 13.02 -16.05 -2.23
CA ILE A 68 11.76 -16.78 -2.40
C ILE A 68 11.88 -17.68 -3.63
N ASP A 69 11.72 -19.00 -3.46
CA ASP A 69 11.69 -19.93 -4.59
C ASP A 69 10.26 -19.99 -5.17
N PRO A 70 10.02 -19.49 -6.40
CA PRO A 70 8.68 -19.54 -7.00
C PRO A 70 8.17 -20.97 -7.19
N ASP A 71 9.06 -21.96 -7.31
CA ASP A 71 8.70 -23.36 -7.49
C ASP A 71 8.17 -24.01 -6.19
N GLU A 72 8.43 -23.41 -5.02
CA GLU A 72 7.91 -23.86 -3.73
C GLU A 72 6.52 -23.26 -3.40
N ILE A 73 6.05 -22.27 -4.18
CA ILE A 73 4.75 -21.63 -3.99
C ILE A 73 3.69 -22.44 -4.77
N PRO A 74 2.63 -22.97 -4.11
CA PRO A 74 1.59 -23.69 -4.83
C PRO A 74 0.78 -22.75 -5.73
N GLU A 75 0.46 -23.20 -6.95
CA GLU A 75 -0.37 -22.43 -7.90
C GLU A 75 -1.76 -22.10 -7.34
N GLU A 76 -2.33 -23.02 -6.56
CA GLU A 76 -3.59 -22.82 -5.87
C GLU A 76 -3.34 -22.40 -4.41
N PRO A 77 -3.99 -21.34 -3.92
CA PRO A 77 -3.87 -20.91 -2.54
C PRO A 77 -4.23 -22.06 -1.59
N ASN A 78 -3.39 -22.25 -0.57
CA ASN A 78 -3.72 -23.17 0.51
C ASN A 78 -5.05 -22.78 1.16
N GLU A 79 -5.74 -23.78 1.70
CA GLU A 79 -6.95 -23.53 2.48
C GLU A 79 -6.62 -22.55 3.62
N ARG A 80 -7.45 -21.51 3.78
CA ARG A 80 -7.24 -20.51 4.84
C ARG A 80 -7.17 -21.23 6.18
N PRO A 81 -6.18 -20.90 7.03
CA PRO A 81 -6.12 -21.44 8.39
C PRO A 81 -7.45 -21.27 9.12
N ASP A 82 -7.80 -22.20 10.02
CA ASP A 82 -9.09 -22.19 10.74
C ASP A 82 -9.40 -20.86 11.44
N PHE A 83 -8.36 -20.14 11.90
CA PHE A 83 -8.52 -18.85 12.58
C PHE A 83 -8.80 -17.67 11.63
N MET A 84 -8.64 -17.84 10.31
CA MET A 84 -8.92 -16.85 9.26
C MET A 84 -10.22 -17.13 8.49
N ARG A 85 -11.00 -18.13 8.93
CA ARG A 85 -12.33 -18.44 8.38
C ARG A 85 -13.43 -17.59 9.02
#